data_AF-A0A498M4B6-F1
#
_entry.id   AF-A0A498M4B6-F1
#
_cell.length_a   1.000
_cell.length_b   1.000
_cell.length_c   1.000
_cell.angle_alpha   90.00
_cell.angle_beta   90.00
_cell.angle_gamma   90.00
#
_symmetry.space_group_name_H-M   'P 1'
#
loop_
_entity.id
_entity.type
_entity.pdbx_description
1 polymer ?
#
loop_
_entity_poly.entity_id
_entity_poly.type
_entity_poly.pdbx_seq_one_letter_code
_entity_poly.pdbx_strand_id
1 'polypeptide(L)'
;MWAETRWESKVKSVEPMRYHGAAMREALIEVRDNTKDPAIKAEAQFLSEEVGSYRFSICTVVWYDVLSAIQHVSKLMQFPNMHVDLAVNLLKKTEQGLQSYRASGFVTAQMAAKDICEEMNVEAVLKQKRLRSTKRHFSYESR
;
A
#
# COMPACT_ATOMS: atom_id res chain seq x y z
N MET A 1 -3.14 -27.11 -9.22
CA MET A 1 -3.15 -26.66 -7.82
C MET A 1 -2.07 -25.60 -7.66
N TRP A 2 -2.42 -24.33 -7.65
CA TRP A 2 -1.47 -23.29 -7.27
C TRP A 2 -1.47 -23.23 -5.74
N ALA A 3 -0.31 -23.43 -5.12
CA ALA A 3 -0.17 -23.20 -3.70
C ALA A 3 -0.53 -21.73 -3.43
N GLU A 4 -1.58 -21.51 -2.64
CA GLU A 4 -1.93 -20.19 -2.16
C GLU A 4 -0.81 -19.72 -1.23
N THR A 5 0.20 -19.08 -1.82
CA THR A 5 1.34 -18.61 -1.04
C THR A 5 0.86 -17.50 -0.11
N ARG A 6 1.37 -17.44 1.12
CA ARG A 6 1.05 -16.37 2.08
C ARG A 6 1.17 -14.97 1.48
N TRP A 7 2.08 -14.80 0.52
CA TRP A 7 2.32 -13.54 -0.19
C TRP A 7 1.25 -13.21 -1.23
N GLU A 8 0.66 -14.22 -1.86
CA GLU A 8 -0.38 -14.03 -2.88
C GLU A 8 -1.67 -13.43 -2.30
N SER A 9 -2.10 -13.89 -1.12
CA SER A 9 -3.23 -13.27 -0.42
C SER A 9 -2.97 -11.78 -0.13
N LYS A 10 -1.74 -11.44 0.29
CA LYS A 10 -1.35 -10.04 0.55
C LYS A 10 -1.35 -9.19 -0.72
N VAL A 11 -0.77 -9.68 -1.81
CA VAL A 11 -0.79 -8.96 -3.10
C VAL A 11 -2.22 -8.74 -3.56
N LYS A 12 -3.06 -9.78 -3.54
CA LYS A 12 -4.49 -9.67 -3.91
C LYS A 12 -5.27 -8.67 -3.05
N SER A 13 -4.88 -8.46 -1.79
CA SER A 13 -5.53 -7.45 -0.93
C SER A 13 -5.15 -6.00 -1.27
N VAL A 14 -3.93 -5.78 -1.77
CA VAL A 14 -3.41 -4.43 -2.06
C VAL A 14 -3.64 -4.04 -3.53
N GLU A 15 -3.66 -5.01 -4.43
CA GLU A 15 -3.82 -4.83 -5.87
C GLU A 15 -5.06 -3.98 -6.24
N PRO A 16 -6.26 -4.22 -5.68
CA PRO A 16 -7.41 -3.36 -5.96
C PRO A 16 -7.21 -1.92 -5.47
N MET A 17 -6.53 -1.71 -4.36
CA MET A 17 -6.22 -0.35 -3.86
C MET A 17 -5.21 0.36 -4.77
N ARG A 18 -4.36 -0.39 -5.48
CA ARG A 18 -3.36 0.15 -6.41
C ARG A 18 -3.95 0.53 -7.77
N TYR A 19 -4.86 -0.29 -8.31
CA TYR A 19 -5.38 -0.13 -9.67
C TYR A 19 -6.85 0.29 -9.76
N HIS A 20 -7.60 0.16 -8.67
CA HIS A 20 -9.03 0.48 -8.60
C HIS A 20 -9.34 1.42 -7.43
N GLY A 21 -8.34 2.19 -6.95
CA GLY A 21 -8.50 3.11 -5.82
C GLY A 21 -9.61 4.13 -6.03
N ALA A 22 -9.78 4.64 -7.26
CA ALA A 22 -10.86 5.56 -7.60
C ALA A 22 -12.25 4.94 -7.43
N ALA A 23 -12.47 3.75 -7.98
CA ALA A 23 -13.74 3.01 -7.84
C ALA A 23 -14.03 2.65 -6.37
N MET A 24 -13.01 2.29 -5.60
CA MET A 24 -13.15 2.03 -4.17
C MET A 24 -13.58 3.27 -3.39
N ARG A 25 -12.96 4.42 -3.69
CA ARG A 25 -13.32 5.70 -3.08
C ARG A 25 -14.75 6.10 -3.42
N GLU A 26 -15.15 5.93 -4.68
CA GLU A 26 -16.51 6.23 -5.15
C GLU A 26 -17.54 5.34 -4.45
N ALA A 27 -17.28 4.04 -4.34
CA ALA A 27 -18.16 3.12 -3.59
C ALA A 27 -18.29 3.52 -2.10
N LEU A 28 -17.22 3.98 -1.45
CA LEU A 28 -17.27 4.48 -0.07
C LEU A 28 -18.12 5.77 0.04
N ILE A 29 -18.02 6.66 -0.95
CA ILE A 29 -18.85 7.87 -1.03
C ILE A 29 -20.33 7.51 -1.20
N GLU A 30 -20.64 6.53 -2.06
CA GLU A 30 -22.00 6.04 -2.26
C GLU A 30 -22.57 5.44 -0.96
N VAL A 31 -21.79 4.63 -0.24
CA VAL A 31 -22.19 4.08 1.08
C VAL A 31 -22.48 5.19 2.08
N ARG A 32 -21.62 6.21 2.15
CA ARG A 32 -21.79 7.38 3.02
C ARG A 32 -23.10 8.12 2.72
N ASP A 33 -23.44 8.29 1.45
CA ASP A 33 -24.60 9.10 1.04
C ASP A 33 -25.93 8.37 1.21
N ASN A 34 -25.93 7.03 1.11
CA ASN A 34 -27.14 6.21 1.18
C ASN A 34 -27.44 5.63 2.58
N THR A 35 -26.47 5.60 3.50
CA THR A 35 -26.69 5.04 4.84
C THR A 35 -27.41 6.01 5.77
N LYS A 36 -28.28 5.45 6.64
CA LYS A 36 -28.93 6.17 7.74
C LYS A 36 -28.20 6.04 9.08
N ASP A 37 -27.28 5.07 9.18
CA ASP A 37 -26.51 4.85 10.40
C ASP A 37 -25.38 5.90 10.50
N PRO A 38 -25.38 6.74 11.55
CA PRO A 38 -24.37 7.77 11.70
C PRO A 38 -22.94 7.21 11.87
N ALA A 39 -22.79 6.00 12.43
CA ALA A 39 -21.48 5.37 12.60
C ALA A 39 -20.92 4.90 11.26
N ILE A 40 -21.74 4.23 10.44
CA ILE A 40 -21.35 3.81 9.08
C ILE A 40 -21.04 5.04 8.22
N LYS A 41 -21.84 6.10 8.34
CA LYS A 41 -21.62 7.34 7.58
C LYS A 41 -20.26 7.98 7.91
N ALA A 42 -19.94 8.07 9.20
CA ALA A 42 -18.66 8.62 9.65
C ALA A 42 -17.49 7.77 9.15
N GLU A 43 -17.55 6.45 9.32
CA GLU A 43 -16.50 5.53 8.89
C GLU A 43 -16.27 5.58 7.37
N ALA A 44 -17.35 5.53 6.58
CA ALA A 44 -17.28 5.62 5.13
C ALA A 44 -16.66 6.94 4.66
N GLN A 45 -16.98 8.06 5.32
CA GLN A 45 -16.33 9.35 5.06
C GLN A 45 -14.82 9.27 5.34
N PHE A 46 -14.41 8.81 6.53
CA PHE A 46 -12.99 8.71 6.88
C PHE A 46 -12.21 7.80 5.93
N LEU A 47 -12.76 6.64 5.57
CA LEU A 47 -12.12 5.73 4.63
C LEU A 47 -12.01 6.35 3.23
N SER A 48 -13.05 7.04 2.74
CA SER A 48 -13.01 7.70 1.42
C SER A 48 -11.96 8.82 1.37
N GLU A 49 -11.73 9.52 2.48
CA GLU A 49 -10.68 10.53 2.61
C GLU A 49 -9.29 9.90 2.67
N GLU A 50 -9.12 8.79 3.40
CA GLU A 50 -7.83 8.10 3.50
C GLU A 50 -7.43 7.49 2.15
N VAL A 51 -8.35 6.79 1.46
CA VAL A 51 -8.12 6.22 0.12
C VAL A 51 -7.78 7.31 -0.90
N GLY A 52 -8.45 8.46 -0.81
CA GLY A 52 -8.15 9.62 -1.65
C GLY A 52 -6.83 10.33 -1.31
N SER A 53 -6.15 9.98 -0.22
CA SER A 53 -4.97 10.70 0.23
C SER A 53 -3.71 10.28 -0.53
N TYR A 54 -2.89 11.26 -0.91
CA TYR A 54 -1.62 11.01 -1.59
C TYR A 54 -0.68 10.09 -0.80
N ARG A 55 -0.68 10.22 0.53
CA ARG A 55 0.09 9.34 1.42
C ARG A 55 -0.34 7.88 1.26
N PHE A 56 -1.64 7.62 1.27
CA PHE A 56 -2.17 6.27 1.14
C PHE A 56 -1.84 5.69 -0.24
N SER A 57 -2.01 6.47 -1.31
CA SER A 57 -1.62 6.07 -2.68
C SER A 57 -0.14 5.72 -2.79
N ILE A 58 0.77 6.50 -2.19
CA ILE A 58 2.20 6.14 -2.15
C ILE A 58 2.39 4.81 -1.42
N CYS A 59 1.74 4.64 -0.28
CA CYS A 59 1.85 3.41 0.49
C CYS A 59 1.37 2.20 -0.31
N THR A 60 0.23 2.27 -1.01
CA THR A 60 -0.30 1.15 -1.80
C THR A 60 0.61 0.80 -2.96
N VAL A 61 1.20 1.78 -3.64
CA VAL A 61 2.21 1.56 -4.69
C VAL A 61 3.44 0.84 -4.13
N VAL A 62 4.05 1.39 -3.07
CA VAL A 62 5.24 0.80 -2.46
C VAL A 62 4.97 -0.62 -1.94
N TRP A 63 3.83 -0.83 -1.28
CA TRP A 63 3.45 -2.15 -0.79
C TRP A 63 3.26 -3.14 -1.92
N TYR A 64 2.56 -2.76 -3.00
CA TYR A 64 2.33 -3.62 -4.13
C TYR A 64 3.64 -4.01 -4.84
N ASP A 65 4.52 -3.05 -5.10
CA ASP A 65 5.79 -3.28 -5.80
C ASP A 65 6.68 -4.29 -5.03
N VAL A 66 6.85 -4.06 -3.72
CA VAL A 66 7.67 -4.92 -2.86
C VAL A 66 7.05 -6.30 -2.69
N LEU A 67 5.73 -6.38 -2.44
CA LEU A 67 5.06 -7.66 -2.26
C LEU A 67 5.06 -8.49 -3.56
N SER A 68 4.89 -7.85 -4.72
CA SER A 68 4.90 -8.52 -6.01
C SER A 68 6.27 -9.12 -6.33
N ALA A 69 7.36 -8.38 -6.04
CA ALA A 69 8.72 -8.89 -6.18
C ALA A 69 8.96 -10.13 -5.30
N ILE A 70 8.55 -10.08 -4.03
CA ILE A 70 8.68 -11.21 -3.09
C ILE A 70 7.80 -12.39 -3.51
N GLN A 71 6.55 -12.15 -3.92
CA GLN A 71 5.63 -13.19 -4.36
C GLN A 71 6.18 -13.91 -5.59
N HIS A 72 6.70 -13.17 -6.57
CA HIS A 72 7.26 -13.73 -7.79
C HIS A 72 8.38 -14.73 -7.45
N VAL A 73 9.34 -14.31 -6.62
CA VAL A 73 10.48 -15.15 -6.22
C VAL A 73 10.04 -16.33 -5.35
N SER A 74 9.08 -16.11 -4.43
CA SER A 74 8.49 -17.17 -3.63
C SER A 74 7.82 -18.25 -4.50
N LYS A 75 7.14 -17.87 -5.58
CA LYS A 75 6.55 -18.82 -6.54
C LYS A 75 7.62 -19.58 -7.30
N LEU A 76 8.66 -18.87 -7.78
CA LEU A 76 9.78 -19.51 -8.47
C LEU A 76 10.46 -20.56 -7.58
N MET A 77 10.77 -20.21 -6.33
CA MET A 77 11.45 -21.13 -5.39
C MET A 77 10.67 -22.39 -5.06
N GLN A 78 9.35 -22.39 -5.26
CA GLN A 78 8.48 -23.56 -5.01
C GLN A 78 8.39 -24.51 -6.21
N PHE A 79 9.08 -24.24 -7.32
CA PHE A 79 9.11 -25.17 -8.44
C PHE A 79 9.75 -26.51 -8.02
N PRO A 80 9.13 -27.67 -8.35
CA PRO A 80 9.64 -28.98 -7.94
C PRO A 80 11.08 -29.26 -8.39
N ASN A 81 11.48 -28.69 -9.52
CA ASN A 81 12.79 -28.87 -10.12
C ASN A 81 13.73 -27.67 -9.87
N MET A 82 13.53 -26.94 -8.76
CA MET A 82 14.38 -25.80 -8.43
C MET A 82 15.78 -26.26 -7.99
N HIS A 83 16.80 -25.90 -8.75
CA HIS A 83 18.20 -26.16 -8.39
C HIS A 83 18.70 -25.13 -7.37
N VAL A 84 19.58 -25.56 -6.45
CA VAL A 84 20.08 -24.73 -5.35
C VAL A 84 20.88 -23.52 -5.85
N ASP A 85 21.71 -23.69 -6.88
CA ASP A 85 22.46 -22.63 -7.53
C ASP A 85 21.52 -21.58 -8.18
N LEU A 86 20.44 -22.02 -8.84
CA LEU A 86 19.40 -21.14 -9.37
C LEU A 86 18.68 -20.38 -8.24
N ALA A 87 18.33 -21.06 -7.15
CA ALA A 87 17.68 -20.43 -6.00
C ALA A 87 18.57 -19.35 -5.36
N VAL A 88 19.87 -19.61 -5.18
CA VAL A 88 20.83 -18.62 -4.67
C VAL A 88 20.92 -17.41 -5.61
N ASN A 89 20.98 -17.65 -6.93
CA ASN A 89 21.01 -16.57 -7.92
C ASN A 89 19.72 -15.73 -7.90
N LEU A 90 18.55 -16.37 -7.76
CA LEU A 90 17.27 -15.68 -7.64
C LEU A 90 17.22 -14.79 -6.40
N LEU A 91 17.64 -15.29 -5.24
CA LEU A 91 17.68 -14.51 -4.00
C LEU A 91 18.60 -13.30 -4.12
N LYS A 92 19.82 -13.47 -4.66
CA LYS A 92 20.77 -12.37 -4.88
C LYS A 92 20.21 -11.30 -5.82
N LYS A 93 19.60 -11.70 -6.94
CA LYS A 93 18.97 -10.76 -7.87
C LYS A 93 17.82 -10.00 -7.22
N THR A 94 17.02 -10.69 -6.39
CA THR A 94 15.90 -10.09 -5.66
C THR A 94 16.39 -9.07 -4.65
N GLU A 95 17.43 -9.41 -3.87
CA GLU A 95 18.06 -8.49 -2.93
C GLU A 95 18.57 -7.22 -3.64
N GLN A 96 19.31 -7.38 -4.74
CA GLN A 96 19.80 -6.25 -5.55
C GLN A 96 18.64 -5.41 -6.11
N GLY A 97 17.56 -6.05 -6.54
CA GLY A 97 16.35 -5.38 -7.00
C GLY A 97 15.70 -4.54 -5.91
N LEU A 98 15.56 -5.08 -4.69
CA LEU A 98 15.00 -4.35 -3.55
C LEU A 98 15.92 -3.22 -3.08
N GLN A 99 17.24 -3.40 -3.12
CA GLN A 99 18.21 -2.33 -2.85
C GLN A 99 18.10 -1.20 -3.87
N SER A 100 17.95 -1.53 -5.15
CA SER A 100 17.75 -0.55 -6.22
C SER A 100 16.42 0.19 -6.04
N TYR A 101 15.34 -0.54 -5.72
CA TYR A 101 14.04 0.05 -5.41
C TYR A 101 14.11 0.98 -4.19
N ARG A 102 14.88 0.63 -3.16
CA ARG A 102 15.10 1.52 -2.01
C ARG A 102 15.80 2.83 -2.41
N ALA A 103 16.71 2.79 -3.38
CA ALA A 103 17.47 3.96 -3.80
C ALA A 103 16.66 4.92 -4.69
N SER A 104 15.89 4.40 -5.66
CA SER A 104 15.19 5.23 -6.66
C SER A 104 13.68 4.96 -6.78
N GLY A 105 13.20 3.83 -6.25
CA GLY A 105 11.81 3.39 -6.38
C GLY A 105 10.80 4.27 -5.64
N PHE A 106 11.23 5.02 -4.63
CA PHE A 106 10.32 5.96 -3.96
C PHE A 106 9.87 7.09 -4.87
N VAL A 107 10.75 7.62 -5.73
CA VAL A 107 10.41 8.67 -6.69
C VAL A 107 9.42 8.14 -7.73
N THR A 108 9.62 6.92 -8.22
CA THR A 108 8.66 6.28 -9.14
C THR A 108 7.33 6.00 -8.47
N ALA A 109 7.33 5.57 -7.21
CA ALA A 109 6.11 5.37 -6.44
C ALA A 109 5.34 6.68 -6.22
N GLN A 110 6.05 7.79 -5.98
CA GLN A 110 5.45 9.11 -5.88
C GLN A 110 4.81 9.58 -7.17
N MET A 111 5.44 9.34 -8.33
CA MET A 111 4.86 9.67 -9.64
C MET A 111 3.60 8.84 -9.89
N ALA A 112 3.68 7.52 -9.73
CA ALA A 112 2.52 6.66 -9.90
C ALA A 112 1.35 6.99 -8.94
N ALA A 113 1.67 7.41 -7.71
CA ALA A 113 0.65 7.85 -6.77
C ALA A 113 0.03 9.21 -7.16
N LYS A 114 0.74 10.08 -7.89
CA LYS A 114 0.17 11.32 -8.41
C LYS A 114 -0.88 11.00 -9.47
N ASP A 115 -0.56 10.08 -10.39
CA ASP A 115 -1.49 9.64 -11.43
C ASP A 115 -2.79 9.08 -10.80
N ILE A 116 -2.66 8.26 -9.75
CA ILE A 116 -3.82 7.74 -8.99
C ILE A 116 -4.63 8.89 -8.35
N CYS A 117 -3.97 9.89 -7.77
CA CYS A 117 -4.67 11.05 -7.19
C CYS A 117 -5.36 11.90 -8.24
N GLU A 118 -4.75 12.08 -9.42
CA GLU A 118 -5.32 12.78 -10.57
C GLU A 118 -6.59 12.07 -11.08
N GLU A 119 -6.56 10.74 -11.19
CA GLU A 119 -7.76 9.93 -11.52
C GLU A 119 -8.90 10.13 -10.51
N MET A 120 -8.58 10.33 -9.23
CA MET A 120 -9.56 10.61 -8.18
C MET A 120 -9.99 12.09 -8.08
N ASN A 121 -9.40 12.97 -8.90
CA ASN A 121 -9.54 14.42 -8.82
C ASN A 121 -9.21 14.96 -7.41
N VAL A 122 -8.14 14.43 -6.79
CA VAL A 122 -7.64 14.85 -5.47
C VAL A 122 -6.24 15.43 -5.62
N GLU A 123 -5.95 16.46 -4.82
CA GLU A 123 -4.64 17.08 -4.78
C GLU A 123 -3.57 16.13 -4.22
N ALA A 124 -2.51 15.91 -5.00
CA ALA A 124 -1.40 15.02 -4.64
C ALA A 124 -0.39 15.69 -3.68
N VAL A 125 -0.86 16.04 -2.48
CA VAL A 125 -0.05 16.72 -1.46
C VAL A 125 0.02 15.90 -0.17
N LEU A 126 1.23 15.77 0.38
CA LEU A 126 1.46 15.17 1.68
C LEU A 126 0.99 16.13 2.79
N LYS A 127 -0.24 15.92 3.26
CA LYS A 127 -0.78 16.68 4.39
C LYS A 127 0.01 16.36 5.66
N GLN A 128 0.52 17.39 6.32
CA GLN A 128 1.23 17.24 7.59
C GLN A 128 0.20 16.96 8.70
N LYS A 129 0.07 15.70 9.12
CA LYS A 129 -0.82 15.34 10.23
C LYS A 129 -0.20 15.85 11.53
N ARG A 130 -0.93 16.69 12.26
CA ARG A 130 -0.50 17.20 13.58
C ARG A 130 -0.19 16.01 14.49
N LEU A 131 1.04 15.93 15.02
CA LEU A 131 1.38 14.93 16.02
C LEU A 131 0.41 15.09 17.20
N ARG A 132 -0.26 14.00 17.60
CA ARG A 132 -1.07 14.01 18.81
C ARG A 132 -0.11 14.29 19.98
N SER A 133 -0.34 15.39 20.67
CA SER A 133 0.31 15.60 21.97
C SER A 133 -0.30 14.61 22.94
N THR A 134 0.46 13.62 23.36
CA THR A 134 0.12 12.82 24.54
C THR A 134 0.12 13.78 25.74
N LYS A 135 -0.91 13.73 26.60
CA LYS A 135 -0.87 14.47 27.86
C LYS A 135 0.30 13.90 28.67
N ARG A 136 1.32 14.72 28.91
CA ARG A 136 2.37 14.41 29.89
C ARG A 136 1.74 14.60 31.27
N HIS A 137 1.58 13.51 32.02
CA HIS A 137 0.92 13.55 33.33
C HIS A 137 1.85 14.06 34.42
N PHE A 138 3.16 14.00 34.18
CA PHE A 138 4.18 14.40 35.13
C PHE A 138 5.07 15.50 34.58
N SER A 139 5.41 16.45 35.44
CA SER A 139 6.23 17.62 35.08
C SER A 139 7.65 17.27 34.64
N TYR A 140 8.18 16.11 35.06
CA TYR A 140 9.52 15.65 34.65
C TYR A 140 9.56 15.09 33.22
N GLU A 141 8.41 14.77 32.62
CA GLU A 141 8.35 14.28 31.25
C GLU A 141 8.64 15.40 30.24
N SER A 142 8.64 16.67 30.64
CA SER A 142 8.80 17.88 29.80
C SER A 142 10.24 18.26 29.45
N ARG A 143 11.13 17.28 29.17
CA ARG A 143 12.44 17.55 28.53
C ARG A 143 12.39 17.37 27.02
#